data_AF-A0A3N0GKX9-F1
#
_entry.id   AF-A0A3N0GKX9-F1
#
_cell.length_a   1.000
_cell.length_b   1.000
_cell.length_c   1.000
_cell.angle_alpha   90.00
_cell.angle_beta   90.00
_cell.angle_gamma   90.00
#
_symmetry.space_group_name_H-M   'P 1'
#
loop_
_entity.id
_entity.type
_entity.pdbx_description
1 polymer ?
#
loop_
_entity_poly.entity_id
_entity_poly.type
_entity_poly.pdbx_seq_one_letter_code
_entity_poly.pdbx_strand_id
1 'polypeptide(L)'
;MSAVNESCVRAIWEAELDRLELDVLRVERVLKGLSALPNEPWTPPSIPGQMPSDLVVRAQELLDRQDRATELLRHSLAAAQRQIAYGDRVTEATGQAPAAPVYLDVDA
;
A
#
# COMPACT_ATOMS: atom_id res chain seq x y z
N MET A 1 -31.17 -17.07 -22.18
CA MET A 1 -31.02 -16.33 -20.92
C MET A 1 -29.69 -16.59 -20.20
N SER A 2 -28.97 -17.70 -20.44
CA SER A 2 -27.68 -17.97 -19.77
C SER A 2 -26.50 -17.09 -20.20
N ALA A 3 -26.37 -16.76 -21.50
CA ALA A 3 -25.25 -15.95 -22.01
C ALA A 3 -25.22 -14.49 -21.50
N VAL A 4 -26.39 -13.93 -21.19
CA VAL A 4 -26.51 -12.57 -20.60
C VAL A 4 -26.03 -12.56 -19.16
N ASN A 5 -26.27 -13.65 -18.41
CA ASN A 5 -25.80 -13.78 -17.03
C ASN A 5 -24.28 -13.95 -16.96
N GLU A 6 -23.69 -14.76 -17.85
CA GLU A 6 -22.23 -14.91 -17.95
C GLU A 6 -21.53 -13.61 -18.35
N SER A 7 -22.13 -12.83 -19.25
CA SER A 7 -21.58 -11.53 -19.65
C SER A 7 -21.64 -10.50 -18.52
N CYS A 8 -22.69 -10.51 -17.70
CA CYS A 8 -22.81 -9.64 -16.54
C CYS A 8 -21.79 -10.01 -15.45
N VAL A 9 -21.64 -11.30 -15.16
CA VAL A 9 -20.62 -11.80 -14.22
C VAL A 9 -19.22 -11.43 -14.68
N ARG A 10 -18.92 -11.57 -15.98
CA ARG A 10 -17.63 -11.14 -16.54
C ARG A 10 -17.38 -9.65 -16.32
N ALA A 11 -18.35 -8.79 -16.62
CA ALA A 11 -18.21 -7.35 -16.43
C ALA A 11 -17.97 -6.97 -14.96
N ILE A 12 -18.58 -7.69 -14.01
CA ILE A 12 -18.32 -7.49 -12.58
C ILE A 12 -16.88 -7.89 -12.23
N TRP A 13 -16.40 -9.03 -12.72
CA TRP A 13 -15.01 -9.45 -12.51
C TRP A 13 -14.00 -8.46 -13.11
N GLU A 14 -14.26 -7.94 -14.31
CA GLU A 14 -13.42 -6.91 -14.93
C GLU A 14 -13.37 -5.64 -14.08
N ALA A 15 -14.53 -5.14 -13.65
CA ALA A 15 -14.61 -3.92 -12.83
C ALA A 15 -13.89 -4.06 -11.48
N GLU A 16 -13.99 -5.22 -10.85
CA GLU A 16 -13.30 -5.48 -9.58
C GLU A 16 -11.79 -5.67 -9.78
N LEU A 17 -11.34 -6.32 -10.86
CA LEU A 17 -9.93 -6.37 -11.20
C LEU A 17 -9.35 -4.98 -11.49
N ASP A 18 -10.08 -4.13 -12.23
CA ASP A 18 -9.69 -2.74 -12.49
C ASP A 18 -9.52 -1.96 -11.18
N ARG A 19 -10.46 -2.12 -10.24
CA ARG A 19 -10.40 -1.50 -8.92
C ARG A 19 -9.15 -1.97 -8.15
N LEU A 20 -8.89 -3.27 -8.10
CA LEU A 20 -7.72 -3.83 -7.42
C LEU A 20 -6.41 -3.37 -8.07
N GLU A 21 -6.35 -3.25 -9.39
CA GLU A 21 -5.19 -2.71 -10.10
C GLU A 21 -4.91 -1.25 -9.73
N LEU A 22 -5.95 -0.42 -9.60
CA LEU A 22 -5.82 0.96 -9.15
C LEU A 22 -5.31 1.05 -7.72
N ASP A 23 -5.76 0.16 -6.84
CA ASP A 23 -5.27 0.10 -5.46
C ASP A 23 -3.80 -0.30 -5.40
N VAL A 24 -3.37 -1.28 -6.19
CA VAL A 24 -1.95 -1.67 -6.30
C VAL A 24 -1.11 -0.52 -6.84
N LEU A 25 -1.55 0.16 -7.90
CA LEU A 25 -0.87 1.33 -8.44
C LEU A 25 -0.72 2.45 -7.39
N ARG A 26 -1.73 2.63 -6.52
CA ARG A 26 -1.66 3.60 -5.42
C ARG A 26 -0.60 3.21 -4.41
N VAL A 27 -0.56 1.95 -3.98
CA VAL A 27 0.46 1.44 -3.05
C VAL A 27 1.87 1.57 -3.65
N GLU A 28 2.05 1.22 -4.92
CA GLU A 28 3.32 1.36 -5.63
C GLU A 28 3.79 2.82 -5.69
N ARG A 29 2.86 3.80 -5.81
CA ARG A 29 3.20 5.23 -5.74
C ARG A 29 3.58 5.67 -4.33
N VAL A 30 2.90 5.17 -3.30
CA VAL A 30 3.26 5.43 -1.90
C VAL A 30 4.67 4.92 -1.60
N LEU A 31 4.99 3.70 -2.05
CA LEU A 31 6.34 3.11 -1.91
C LEU A 31 7.44 3.95 -2.57
N LYS A 32 7.12 4.66 -3.65
CA LYS A 32 8.02 5.59 -4.33
C LYS A 32 8.06 6.99 -3.69
N GLY A 33 7.32 7.22 -2.61
CA GLY A 33 7.19 8.55 -1.98
C GLY A 33 6.41 9.56 -2.81
N LEU A 34 5.65 9.10 -3.81
CA LEU A 34 4.92 9.97 -4.75
C LEU A 34 3.47 10.24 -4.31
N SER A 35 3.00 9.58 -3.25
CA SER A 35 1.63 9.72 -2.75
C SER A 35 1.55 9.39 -1.26
N ALA A 36 0.51 9.90 -0.59
CA ALA A 36 0.19 9.56 0.79
C ALA A 36 -0.68 8.29 0.85
N LEU A 37 -0.64 7.58 1.97
CA LEU A 37 -1.52 6.44 2.20
C LEU A 37 -2.99 6.91 2.24
N PRO A 38 -3.91 6.21 1.55
CA PRO A 38 -5.33 6.46 1.71
C PRO A 38 -5.76 6.13 3.14
N ASN A 39 -6.66 6.93 3.71
CA ASN A 39 -7.21 6.72 5.05
C ASN A 39 -8.47 5.85 5.05
N GLU A 40 -8.96 5.47 3.87
CA GLU A 40 -10.15 4.63 3.72
C GLU A 40 -9.82 3.17 4.05
N PRO A 41 -10.61 2.49 4.92
CA PRO A 41 -10.41 1.08 5.21
C PRO A 41 -10.61 0.21 3.96
N TRP A 42 -9.73 -0.77 3.77
CA TRP A 42 -9.86 -1.72 2.67
C TRP A 42 -11.07 -2.63 2.91
N THR A 43 -11.94 -2.70 1.91
CA THR A 43 -13.12 -3.58 1.92
C THR A 43 -12.91 -4.69 0.90
N PRO A 44 -12.98 -5.97 1.31
CA PRO A 44 -12.82 -7.09 0.38
C PRO A 44 -13.97 -7.09 -0.65
N PRO A 45 -13.67 -7.35 -1.93
CA PRO A 45 -14.69 -7.38 -2.98
C PRO A 45 -15.60 -8.60 -2.80
N SER A 46 -16.91 -8.40 -2.96
CA SER A 46 -17.90 -9.46 -2.96
C SER A 46 -18.31 -9.76 -4.39
N ILE A 47 -17.69 -10.79 -4.99
CA ILE A 47 -17.87 -11.10 -6.40
C ILE A 47 -18.73 -12.37 -6.54
N PRO A 48 -19.85 -12.31 -7.28
CA PRO A 48 -20.69 -13.48 -7.50
C PRO A 48 -20.13 -14.39 -8.59
N GLY A 49 -20.09 -15.69 -8.31
CA GLY A 49 -19.74 -16.73 -9.29
C GLY A 49 -18.25 -17.01 -9.43
N GLN A 50 -17.90 -17.90 -10.36
CA GLN A 50 -16.51 -18.26 -10.64
C GLN A 50 -15.88 -17.24 -11.60
N MET A 51 -14.56 -17.04 -11.48
CA MET A 51 -13.80 -16.16 -12.37
C MET A 51 -13.76 -16.74 -13.80
N PRO A 52 -14.03 -15.92 -14.82
CA PRO A 52 -13.81 -16.27 -16.22
C PRO A 52 -12.35 -16.66 -16.50
N SER A 53 -12.11 -17.72 -17.29
CA SER A 53 -10.78 -18.29 -17.50
C SER A 53 -9.82 -17.37 -18.24
N ASP A 54 -10.33 -16.47 -19.06
CA ASP A 54 -9.59 -15.42 -19.78
C ASP A 54 -9.04 -14.34 -18.83
N LEU A 55 -9.70 -14.09 -17.70
CA LEU A 55 -9.27 -13.13 -16.69
C LEU A 55 -8.24 -13.70 -15.70
N VAL A 56 -8.05 -15.02 -15.67
CA VAL A 56 -7.13 -15.69 -14.74
C VAL A 56 -5.69 -15.22 -14.92
N VAL A 57 -5.23 -15.05 -16.17
CA VAL A 57 -3.86 -14.58 -16.44
C VAL A 57 -3.66 -13.17 -15.87
N ARG A 58 -4.62 -12.28 -16.11
CA ARG A 58 -4.61 -10.91 -15.59
C ARG A 58 -4.62 -10.88 -14.06
N ALA A 59 -5.46 -11.70 -13.43
CA ALA A 59 -5.52 -11.82 -11.97
C ALA A 59 -4.21 -12.33 -11.37
N GLN A 60 -3.53 -13.27 -12.05
CA GLN A 60 -2.24 -13.78 -11.61
C GLN A 60 -1.14 -12.70 -11.71
N GLU A 61 -1.09 -11.95 -12.80
CA GLU A 61 -0.14 -10.83 -12.95
C GLU A 61 -0.36 -9.76 -11.87
N LEU A 62 -1.63 -9.50 -11.52
CA LEU A 62 -1.99 -8.60 -10.43
C LEU A 62 -1.52 -9.14 -9.07
N LEU A 63 -1.72 -10.43 -8.80
CA LEU A 63 -1.26 -11.07 -7.56
C LEU A 63 0.25 -10.98 -7.42
N ASP A 64 1.00 -11.26 -8.48
CA ASP A 64 2.47 -11.18 -8.46
C ASP A 64 2.96 -9.75 -8.16
N ARG A 65 2.21 -8.72 -8.59
CA ARG A 65 2.50 -7.32 -8.25
C ARG A 65 2.17 -7.01 -6.80
N GLN A 66 1.06 -7.54 -6.29
CA GLN A 66 0.69 -7.40 -4.88
C GLN A 66 1.77 -7.99 -3.97
N ASP A 67 2.24 -9.20 -4.25
CA ASP A 67 3.29 -9.86 -3.46
C ASP A 67 4.59 -9.04 -3.45
N ARG A 68 5.00 -8.52 -4.61
CA ARG A 68 6.16 -7.62 -4.72
C ARG A 68 5.99 -6.35 -3.90
N ALA A 69 4.81 -5.72 -3.95
CA ALA A 69 4.51 -4.53 -3.18
C ALA A 69 4.50 -4.82 -1.67
N THR A 70 3.94 -5.96 -1.25
CA THR A 70 3.95 -6.41 0.15
C THR A 70 5.37 -6.62 0.66
N GLU A 71 6.25 -7.23 -0.13
CA GLU A 71 7.64 -7.45 0.29
C GLU A 71 8.39 -6.11 0.47
N LEU A 72 8.21 -5.19 -0.47
CA LEU A 72 8.77 -3.84 -0.36
C LEU A 72 8.25 -3.08 0.86
N LEU A 73 6.95 -3.20 1.18
CA LEU A 73 6.35 -2.62 2.38
C LEU A 73 6.93 -3.22 3.67
N ARG A 74 7.15 -4.54 3.71
CA ARG A 74 7.79 -5.18 4.87
C ARG A 74 9.22 -4.67 5.08
N HIS A 75 9.98 -4.54 4.00
CA HIS A 75 11.33 -4.00 4.07
C HIS A 75 11.36 -2.54 4.55
N SER A 76 10.47 -1.68 4.03
CA SER A 76 10.40 -0.28 4.45
C SER A 76 9.96 -0.16 5.90
N LEU A 77 9.00 -0.97 6.36
CA LEU A 77 8.58 -1.02 7.76
C LEU A 77 9.73 -1.46 8.69
N ALA A 78 10.47 -2.50 8.32
CA ALA A 78 11.62 -2.97 9.10
C ALA A 78 12.76 -1.94 9.14
N ALA A 79 12.94 -1.14 8.08
CA ALA A 79 13.88 -0.02 8.09
C ALA A 79 13.41 1.10 9.03
N ALA A 80 12.14 1.49 8.97
CA ALA A 80 11.56 2.51 9.83
C ALA A 80 11.62 2.12 11.32
N GLN A 81 11.32 0.87 11.66
CA GLN A 81 11.43 0.36 13.03
C GLN A 81 12.86 0.45 13.58
N ARG A 82 13.87 0.16 12.74
CA ARG A 82 15.28 0.31 13.13
C ARG A 82 15.67 1.76 13.36
N GLN A 83 15.14 2.69 12.57
CA GLN A 83 15.37 4.13 12.75
C GLN A 83 14.75 4.64 14.06
N ILE A 84 13.52 4.22 14.36
CA ILE A 84 12.85 4.55 15.63
C ILE A 84 13.68 4.02 16.82
N ALA A 85 14.04 2.74 16.79
CA ALA A 85 14.83 2.12 17.87
C ALA A 85 16.21 2.78 18.05
N TYR A 86 16.83 3.29 16.98
CA TYR A 86 18.07 4.06 17.09
C TYR A 86 17.83 5.43 17.72
N GLY A 87 16.79 6.15 17.31
CA GLY A 87 16.40 7.43 17.90
C GLY A 87 16.12 7.32 19.40
N ASP A 88 15.40 6.27 19.81
CA ASP A 88 15.12 5.99 21.22
C ASP A 88 16.41 5.77 22.01
N ARG A 89 17.34 4.94 21.49
CA ARG A 89 18.64 4.68 22.12
C ARG A 89 19.53 5.92 22.23
N VAL A 90 19.55 6.78 21.21
CA VAL A 90 20.34 8.03 21.26
C VAL A 90 19.76 8.96 22.32
N THR A 91 18.44 9.02 22.45
CA THR A 91 17.75 9.83 23.46
C THR A 91 18.03 9.31 24.87
N GLU A 92 18.01 8.00 25.07
CA GLU A 92 18.37 7.36 26.35
C GLU A 92 19.86 7.52 26.69
N ALA A 93 20.76 7.30 25.73
CA ALA A 93 22.21 7.32 25.96
C ALA A 93 22.77 8.73 26.16
N THR A 94 22.17 9.76 25.57
CA THR A 94 22.57 11.15 25.81
C THR A 94 22.01 11.71 27.12
N GLY A 95 21.02 11.05 27.76
CA GLY A 95 20.38 11.51 29.00
C GLY A 95 19.75 12.91 28.92
N GLN A 96 19.75 13.49 27.72
CA GLN A 96 19.34 14.86 27.45
C GLN A 96 17.87 14.79 27.07
N ALA A 97 16.99 15.19 28.00
CA ALA A 97 15.64 15.60 27.63
C ALA A 97 15.75 16.53 26.40
N PRO A 98 14.90 16.40 25.37
CA PRO A 98 15.09 17.08 24.09
C PRO A 98 15.39 18.55 24.36
N ALA A 99 16.65 18.95 24.08
CA ALA A 99 17.11 20.30 24.38
C ALA A 99 16.16 21.24 23.64
N ALA A 100 15.43 22.08 24.39
CA ALA A 100 14.49 23.02 23.81
C ALA A 100 15.19 23.76 22.67
N PRO A 101 14.62 23.80 21.45
CA PRO A 101 15.30 24.39 20.31
C PRO A 101 15.62 25.85 20.63
N VAL A 102 16.90 26.16 20.76
CA VAL A 102 17.40 27.53 20.97
C VAL A 102 17.63 28.12 19.58
N TYR A 103 16.71 28.96 19.14
CA TYR A 103 16.87 29.74 17.94
C TYR A 103 17.83 30.90 18.24
N LEU A 104 18.94 30.94 17.53
CA LEU A 104 19.90 32.04 17.61
C LEU A 104 19.44 33.11 16.62
N ASP A 105 18.88 34.20 17.14
CA ASP A 105 18.54 35.35 16.31
C ASP A 105 19.84 36.08 15.95
N VAL A 106 20.14 36.13 14.66
CA VAL A 106 21.30 36.84 14.12
C VAL A 106 20.83 38.18 13.58
N ASP A 107 20.60 39.11 14.50
CA ASP A 107 20.48 40.52 14.13
C ASP A 107 21.87 41.07 13.80
N ALA A 108 22.00 41.63 12.59
CA ALA A 108 23.22 42.15 11.99
C ALA A 108 23.50 43.62 12.35
#